data_AF-A0A6M0BWR5-F1
#
_entry.id   AF-A0A6M0BWR5-F1
#
_cell.length_a   1.000
_cell.length_b   1.000
_cell.length_c   1.000
_cell.angle_alpha   90.00
_cell.angle_beta   90.00
_cell.angle_gamma   90.00
#
_symmetry.space_group_name_H-M   'P 1'
#
loop_
_entity.id
_entity.type
_entity.pdbx_description
1 polymer ?
#
loop_
_entity_poly.entity_id
_entity_poly.type
_entity_poly.pdbx_seq_one_letter_code
_entity_poly.pdbx_strand_id
1 'polypeptide(L)'
;MSGFISNAVIAIASATILARSGNDAPTLASVTTAMGVGGSIGAILLSISSGPKRRIHCLLLGDALTNLCRLPLGLALSPAIWVAAGSFSGFFMPWLGVFNQGIWLSKVEPEVQGRVFASRYLIAQIASPLGIAISGPLADYVFEPAMQTGGFLAGIFSGIFGTGNGAGMALQFTLFSCCGILISLGGYAFKQLRDVEILLPDHE
;
A
#
# COMPACT_ATOMS: atom_id res chain seq x y z
N MET A 1 3.29 8.97 6.97
CA MET A 1 1.82 8.78 6.99
C MET A 1 1.37 7.63 6.08
N SER A 2 1.83 7.54 4.83
CA SER A 2 1.54 6.41 3.92
C SER A 2 1.92 5.03 4.47
N GLY A 3 2.99 4.96 5.28
CA GLY A 3 3.42 3.72 5.94
C GLY A 3 2.34 3.08 6.84
N PHE A 4 1.56 3.88 7.58
CA PHE A 4 0.49 3.32 8.42
C PHE A 4 -0.59 2.61 7.58
N ILE A 5 -1.11 3.30 6.56
CA ILE A 5 -2.15 2.75 5.67
C ILE A 5 -1.63 1.53 4.92
N SER A 6 -0.43 1.60 4.36
CA SER A 6 0.17 0.46 3.64
C SER A 6 0.30 -0.77 4.52
N ASN A 7 0.76 -0.60 5.77
CA ASN A 7 0.84 -1.73 6.71
C ASN A 7 -0.54 -2.25 7.11
N ALA A 8 -1.51 -1.36 7.34
CA ALA A 8 -2.88 -1.76 7.65
C ALA A 8 -3.53 -2.55 6.50
N VAL A 9 -3.31 -2.16 5.24
CA VAL A 9 -3.78 -2.88 4.05
C VAL A 9 -3.12 -4.24 3.91
N ILE A 10 -1.79 -4.31 4.07
CA ILE A 10 -1.04 -5.58 3.94
C ILE A 10 -1.46 -6.58 5.02
N ALA A 11 -1.71 -6.10 6.25
CA ALA A 11 -2.10 -6.95 7.38
C ALA A 11 -3.38 -7.77 7.12
N ILE A 12 -4.36 -7.19 6.42
CA ILE A 12 -5.62 -7.87 6.10
C ILE A 12 -5.63 -8.51 4.71
N ALA A 13 -4.60 -8.31 3.89
CA ALA A 13 -4.55 -8.78 2.50
C ALA A 13 -4.73 -10.30 2.38
N SER A 14 -3.91 -11.06 3.11
CA SER A 14 -3.94 -12.53 3.09
C SER A 14 -5.26 -13.09 3.62
N ALA A 15 -5.77 -12.52 4.71
CA ALA A 15 -7.03 -12.93 5.30
C ALA A 15 -8.22 -12.63 4.38
N THR A 16 -8.22 -11.47 3.70
CA THR A 16 -9.22 -11.11 2.70
C THR A 16 -9.22 -12.11 1.55
N ILE A 17 -8.05 -12.41 0.97
CA ILE A 17 -7.94 -13.36 -0.15
C ILE A 17 -8.44 -14.75 0.28
N LEU A 18 -8.05 -15.24 1.45
CA LEU A 18 -8.50 -16.55 1.97
C LEU A 18 -10.00 -16.58 2.23
N ALA A 19 -10.55 -15.58 2.93
CA ALA A 19 -11.98 -15.53 3.22
C ALA A 19 -12.82 -15.52 1.93
N ARG A 20 -12.32 -14.83 0.90
CA ARG A 20 -13.00 -14.65 -0.39
C ARG A 20 -12.81 -15.82 -1.34
N SER A 21 -11.75 -16.63 -1.18
CA SER A 21 -11.48 -17.83 -1.99
C SER A 21 -12.11 -19.11 -1.45
N GLY A 22 -12.78 -19.05 -0.29
CA GLY A 22 -13.23 -20.25 0.42
C GLY A 22 -12.09 -20.99 1.14
N ASN A 23 -11.10 -20.24 1.62
CA ASN A 23 -9.91 -20.71 2.33
C ASN A 23 -8.95 -21.54 1.46
N ASP A 24 -8.87 -21.20 0.16
CA ASP A 24 -8.00 -21.86 -0.80
C ASP A 24 -6.55 -21.35 -0.68
N ALA A 25 -5.71 -22.13 0.00
CA ALA A 25 -4.29 -21.85 0.17
C ALA A 25 -3.48 -21.77 -1.15
N PRO A 26 -3.72 -22.63 -2.16
CA PRO A 26 -3.11 -22.49 -3.49
C PRO A 26 -3.32 -21.12 -4.14
N THR A 27 -4.52 -20.55 -4.06
CA THR A 27 -4.79 -19.19 -4.58
C THR A 27 -3.96 -18.14 -3.85
N LEU A 28 -3.90 -18.18 -2.52
CA LEU A 28 -3.08 -17.25 -1.73
C LEU A 28 -1.59 -17.37 -2.09
N ALA A 29 -1.08 -18.59 -2.20
CA ALA A 29 0.30 -18.86 -2.58
C ALA A 29 0.61 -18.31 -3.98
N SER A 30 -0.31 -18.48 -4.93
CA SER A 30 -0.18 -17.96 -6.29
C SER A 30 -0.12 -16.44 -6.32
N VAL A 31 -1.00 -15.75 -5.58
CA VAL A 31 -0.98 -14.28 -5.49
C VAL A 31 0.31 -13.79 -4.85
N THR A 32 0.73 -14.40 -3.73
CA THR A 32 1.95 -13.99 -3.01
C THR A 32 3.20 -14.22 -3.85
N THR A 33 3.26 -15.33 -4.58
CA THR A 33 4.36 -15.63 -5.51
C THR A 33 4.40 -14.62 -6.64
N ALA A 34 3.25 -14.29 -7.23
CA ALA A 34 3.14 -13.28 -8.28
C ALA A 34 3.57 -11.89 -7.79
N MET A 35 3.20 -11.51 -6.57
CA MET A 35 3.70 -10.29 -5.92
C MET A 35 5.23 -10.29 -5.79
N GLY A 36 5.83 -11.41 -5.36
CA GLY A 36 7.28 -11.56 -5.24
C GLY A 36 8.01 -11.46 -6.59
N VAL A 37 7.47 -12.12 -7.62
CA VAL A 37 7.99 -12.03 -9.00
C VAL A 37 7.90 -10.60 -9.53
N GLY A 38 6.74 -9.96 -9.38
CA GLY A 38 6.54 -8.56 -9.75
C GLY A 38 7.54 -7.63 -9.06
N GLY A 39 7.72 -7.78 -7.75
CA GLY A 39 8.70 -7.01 -6.97
C GLY A 39 10.14 -7.23 -7.42
N SER A 40 10.51 -8.47 -7.77
CA SER A 40 11.84 -8.80 -8.27
C SER A 40 12.10 -8.13 -9.62
N ILE A 41 11.15 -8.22 -10.56
CA ILE A 41 11.24 -7.56 -11.87
C ILE A 41 11.32 -6.03 -11.69
N GLY A 42 10.48 -5.47 -10.82
CA GLY A 42 10.48 -4.05 -10.50
C GLY A 42 11.82 -3.56 -9.96
N ALA A 43 12.46 -4.34 -9.07
CA ALA A 43 13.76 -4.01 -8.50
C ALA A 43 14.91 -4.12 -9.53
N ILE A 44 14.89 -5.13 -10.40
CA ILE A 44 15.89 -5.30 -11.47
C ILE A 44 15.81 -4.13 -12.45
N LEU A 45 14.61 -3.79 -12.94
CA LEU A 45 14.43 -2.65 -13.85
C LEU A 45 14.90 -1.34 -13.24
N LEU A 46 14.62 -1.14 -11.96
CA LEU A 46 15.05 0.07 -11.25
C LEU A 46 16.58 0.13 -11.09
N SER A 47 17.24 -1.00 -10.87
CA SER A 47 18.70 -1.08 -10.77
C SER A 47 19.42 -0.71 -12.07
N ILE A 48 18.76 -0.94 -13.21
CA ILE A 48 19.30 -0.62 -14.54
C ILE A 48 18.91 0.81 -14.97
N SER A 49 17.79 1.32 -14.48
CA SER A 49 17.31 2.67 -14.78
C SER A 49 18.12 3.73 -14.04
N SER A 50 18.52 4.80 -14.73
CA SER A 50 19.14 5.98 -14.10
C SER A 50 18.19 6.79 -13.21
N GLY A 51 16.91 6.40 -13.16
CA GLY A 51 15.89 7.04 -12.35
C GLY A 51 15.40 8.39 -12.91
N PRO A 52 14.25 8.86 -12.43
CA PRO A 52 13.68 10.16 -12.83
C PRO A 52 14.44 11.33 -12.19
N LYS A 53 14.48 12.47 -12.89
CA LYS A 53 15.07 13.73 -12.37
C LYS A 53 14.35 14.32 -11.16
N ARG A 54 13.06 14.00 -10.97
CA ARG A 54 12.24 14.43 -9.83
C ARG A 54 11.64 13.20 -9.15
N ARG A 55 12.34 12.73 -8.12
CA ARG A 55 12.02 11.49 -7.39
C ARG A 55 10.69 11.62 -6.64
N ILE A 56 10.31 12.81 -6.19
CA ILE A 56 9.08 13.02 -5.41
C ILE A 56 7.82 12.74 -6.22
N HIS A 57 7.78 13.13 -7.49
CA HIS A 57 6.62 12.88 -8.33
C HIS A 57 6.43 11.39 -8.60
N CYS A 58 7.52 10.68 -8.84
CA CYS A 58 7.49 9.23 -9.00
C CYS A 58 7.17 8.49 -7.71
N LEU A 59 7.56 9.03 -6.55
CA LEU A 59 7.13 8.52 -5.25
C LEU A 59 5.62 8.69 -5.05
N LEU A 60 5.08 9.90 -5.25
CA LEU A 60 3.65 10.17 -5.03
C LEU A 60 2.76 9.44 -6.06
N LEU A 61 3.12 9.46 -7.34
CA LEU A 61 2.38 8.74 -8.38
C LEU A 61 2.55 7.23 -8.25
N GLY A 62 3.75 6.75 -7.93
CA GLY A 62 4.01 5.34 -7.72
C GLY A 62 3.20 4.80 -6.53
N ASP A 63 3.09 5.55 -5.44
CA ASP A 63 2.30 5.16 -4.26
C ASP A 63 0.81 5.16 -4.60
N ALA A 64 0.32 6.18 -5.31
CA ALA A 64 -1.06 6.21 -5.81
C ALA A 64 -1.35 5.01 -6.73
N LEU A 65 -0.45 4.71 -7.67
CA LEU A 65 -0.60 3.61 -8.62
C LEU A 65 -0.53 2.24 -7.94
N THR A 66 0.34 2.09 -6.93
CA THR A 66 0.40 0.86 -6.11
C THR A 66 -0.92 0.61 -5.40
N ASN A 67 -1.50 1.65 -4.79
CA ASN A 67 -2.80 1.54 -4.12
C ASN A 67 -3.95 1.34 -5.13
N LEU A 68 -3.86 1.92 -6.32
CA LEU A 68 -4.81 1.68 -7.41
C LEU A 68 -4.78 0.22 -7.88
N CYS A 69 -3.59 -0.34 -8.08
CA CYS A 69 -3.39 -1.75 -8.44
C CYS A 69 -3.86 -2.72 -7.33
N ARG A 70 -4.01 -2.24 -6.08
CA ARG A 70 -4.55 -3.03 -4.98
C ARG A 70 -6.08 -3.08 -4.97
N LEU A 71 -6.79 -2.07 -5.49
CA LEU A 71 -8.27 -2.07 -5.47
C LEU A 71 -8.92 -3.36 -6.02
N PRO A 72 -8.44 -3.95 -7.14
CA PRO A 72 -8.99 -5.21 -7.63
C PRO A 72 -8.83 -6.38 -6.67
N LEU A 73 -7.89 -6.34 -5.71
CA LEU A 73 -7.75 -7.40 -4.69
C LEU A 73 -8.96 -7.43 -3.73
N GLY A 74 -9.54 -6.27 -3.42
CA GLY A 74 -10.78 -6.19 -2.64
C GLY A 74 -12.03 -6.39 -3.48
N LEU A 75 -12.04 -5.91 -4.72
CA LEU A 75 -13.24 -5.90 -5.56
C LEU A 75 -13.46 -7.20 -6.37
N ALA A 76 -12.39 -7.92 -6.72
CA ALA A 76 -12.51 -9.07 -7.61
C ALA A 76 -12.94 -10.36 -6.90
N LEU A 77 -13.66 -11.19 -7.65
CA LEU A 77 -14.02 -12.57 -7.31
C LEU A 77 -13.16 -13.61 -8.06
N SER A 78 -12.24 -13.16 -8.91
CA SER A 78 -11.47 -14.04 -9.80
C SER A 78 -10.02 -14.18 -9.33
N PRO A 79 -9.52 -15.41 -9.11
CA PRO A 79 -8.13 -15.67 -8.76
C PRO A 79 -7.13 -15.08 -9.77
N ALA A 80 -7.47 -15.07 -11.06
CA ALA A 80 -6.61 -14.51 -12.11
C ALA A 80 -6.41 -13.00 -11.95
N ILE A 81 -7.48 -12.27 -11.56
CA ILE A 81 -7.40 -10.83 -11.31
C ILE A 81 -6.54 -10.56 -10.06
N TRP A 82 -6.66 -11.38 -9.03
CA TRP A 82 -5.83 -11.23 -7.83
C TRP A 82 -4.35 -11.47 -8.11
N VAL A 83 -4.01 -12.48 -8.91
CA VAL A 83 -2.63 -12.76 -9.32
C VAL A 83 -2.05 -11.59 -10.12
N ALA A 84 -2.80 -11.06 -11.10
CA ALA A 84 -2.37 -9.92 -11.89
C ALA A 84 -2.21 -8.65 -11.03
N ALA A 85 -3.20 -8.33 -10.22
CA ALA A 85 -3.18 -7.18 -9.31
C ALA A 85 -2.04 -7.26 -8.29
N GLY A 86 -1.82 -8.46 -7.74
CA GLY A 86 -0.68 -8.76 -6.87
C GLY A 86 0.65 -8.47 -7.57
N SER A 87 0.86 -9.02 -8.76
CA SER A 87 2.09 -8.80 -9.55
C SER A 87 2.36 -7.32 -9.83
N PHE A 88 1.35 -6.57 -10.32
CA PHE A 88 1.49 -5.14 -10.58
C PHE A 88 1.75 -4.33 -9.31
N SER A 89 1.07 -4.64 -8.21
CA SER A 89 1.32 -3.95 -6.93
C SER A 89 2.72 -4.24 -6.39
N GLY A 90 3.22 -5.47 -6.56
CA GLY A 90 4.57 -5.87 -6.19
C GLY A 90 5.63 -5.11 -7.00
N PHE A 91 5.40 -4.92 -8.30
CA PHE A 91 6.31 -4.23 -9.21
C PHE A 91 6.68 -2.81 -8.79
N PHE A 92 5.71 -2.02 -8.34
CA PHE A 92 5.94 -0.62 -7.96
C PHE A 92 6.52 -0.47 -6.55
N MET A 93 6.42 -1.49 -5.70
CA MET A 93 6.80 -1.41 -4.28
C MET A 93 8.29 -1.05 -4.05
N PRO A 94 9.27 -1.63 -4.76
CA PRO A 94 10.69 -1.27 -4.60
C PRO A 94 10.98 0.19 -4.94
N TRP A 95 10.25 0.75 -5.91
CA TRP A 95 10.47 2.10 -6.43
C TRP A 95 10.21 3.14 -5.35
N LEU A 96 9.16 2.94 -4.53
CA LEU A 96 8.81 3.83 -3.43
C LEU A 96 9.92 3.91 -2.39
N GLY A 97 10.50 2.76 -2.03
CA GLY A 97 11.62 2.69 -1.09
C GLY A 97 12.84 3.43 -1.61
N VAL A 98 13.24 3.15 -2.85
CA VAL A 98 14.44 3.72 -3.48
C VAL A 98 14.31 5.23 -3.66
N PHE A 99 13.20 5.74 -4.20
CA PHE A 99 13.03 7.18 -4.40
C PHE A 99 12.95 7.93 -3.08
N ASN A 100 12.24 7.39 -2.08
CA ASN A 100 12.17 7.99 -0.76
C ASN A 100 13.55 8.03 -0.11
N GLN A 101 14.29 6.92 -0.15
CA GLN A 101 15.64 6.87 0.39
C GLN A 101 16.58 7.85 -0.34
N GLY A 102 16.50 7.92 -1.67
CA GLY A 102 17.32 8.80 -2.50
C GLY A 102 17.06 10.30 -2.23
N ILE A 103 15.82 10.72 -1.99
CA ILE A 103 15.51 12.11 -1.61
C ILE A 103 16.16 12.44 -0.26
N TRP A 104 16.01 11.56 0.73
CA TRP A 104 16.58 11.81 2.05
C TRP A 104 18.10 11.80 2.05
N LEU A 105 18.74 10.94 1.24
CA LEU A 105 20.19 10.95 1.09
C LEU A 105 20.70 12.24 0.46
N SER A 106 19.99 12.80 -0.54
CA SER A 106 20.44 14.04 -1.18
C SER A 106 20.16 15.29 -0.33
N LYS A 107 19.14 15.26 0.53
CA LYS A 107 18.74 16.45 1.32
C LYS A 107 19.29 16.50 2.74
N VAL A 108 19.97 15.46 3.22
CA VAL A 108 20.50 15.41 4.59
C VAL A 108 22.02 15.41 4.57
N GLU A 109 22.61 16.35 5.29
CA GLU A 109 24.06 16.46 5.48
C GLU A 109 24.70 15.16 6.01
N PRO A 110 25.81 14.70 5.42
CA PRO A 110 26.46 13.43 5.78
C PRO A 110 26.72 13.26 7.28
N GLU A 111 27.11 14.34 7.97
CA GLU A 111 27.46 14.32 9.40
C GLU A 111 26.26 13.98 10.31
N VAL A 112 25.04 14.31 9.90
CA VAL A 112 23.82 14.07 10.69
C VAL A 112 22.92 12.98 10.10
N GLN A 113 23.28 12.40 8.95
CA GLN A 113 22.51 11.34 8.29
C GLN A 113 22.16 10.20 9.26
N GLY A 114 23.14 9.69 10.00
CA GLY A 114 22.91 8.58 10.95
C GLY A 114 21.80 8.89 11.97
N ARG A 115 21.76 10.13 12.51
CA ARG A 115 20.75 10.56 13.49
C ARG A 115 19.39 10.78 12.85
N VAL A 116 19.35 11.37 11.65
CA VAL A 116 18.11 11.63 10.91
C VAL A 116 17.46 10.31 10.47
N PHE A 117 18.24 9.39 9.91
CA PHE A 117 17.75 8.08 9.48
C PHE A 117 17.29 7.23 10.68
N ALA A 118 18.02 7.23 11.80
CA ALA A 118 17.58 6.54 13.02
C ALA A 118 16.25 7.08 13.54
N SER A 119 16.11 8.41 13.62
CA SER A 119 14.87 9.05 14.09
C SER A 119 13.70 8.74 13.17
N ARG A 120 13.90 8.86 11.85
CA ARG A 120 12.89 8.51 10.85
C ARG A 120 12.51 7.04 10.92
N TYR A 121 13.49 6.15 11.07
CA TYR A 121 13.25 4.72 11.17
C TYR A 121 12.41 4.39 12.40
N LEU A 122 12.70 4.97 13.57
CA LEU A 122 11.90 4.80 14.78
C LEU A 122 10.45 5.27 14.59
N ILE A 123 10.25 6.44 13.98
CA ILE A 123 8.90 6.96 13.69
C ILE A 123 8.13 6.00 12.76
N ALA A 124 8.79 5.49 11.72
CA ALA A 124 8.19 4.53 10.80
C ALA A 124 7.87 3.20 11.51
N GLN A 125 8.75 2.72 12.38
CA GLN A 125 8.58 1.48 13.14
C GLN A 125 7.48 1.55 14.19
N ILE A 126 7.11 2.73 14.68
CA ILE A 126 5.95 2.87 15.57
C ILE A 126 4.65 2.80 14.76
N ALA A 127 4.63 3.35 13.54
CA ALA A 127 3.44 3.38 12.70
C ALA A 127 3.05 2.00 12.15
N SER A 128 4.03 1.12 11.86
CA SER A 128 3.78 -0.23 11.34
C SER A 128 2.94 -1.13 12.27
N PRO A 129 3.33 -1.39 13.53
CA PRO A 129 2.58 -2.26 14.44
C PRO A 129 1.21 -1.68 14.77
N LEU A 130 1.06 -0.35 14.83
CA LEU A 130 -0.26 0.28 15.00
C LEU A 130 -1.19 -0.03 13.83
N GLY A 131 -0.69 0.06 12.59
CA GLY A 131 -1.48 -0.28 11.40
C GLY A 131 -1.95 -1.73 11.42
N ILE A 132 -1.05 -2.65 11.77
CA ILE A 132 -1.34 -4.09 11.86
C ILE A 132 -2.30 -4.39 13.02
N ALA A 133 -2.06 -3.81 14.19
CA ALA A 133 -2.85 -4.07 15.41
C ALA A 133 -4.28 -3.52 15.30
N ILE A 134 -4.48 -2.42 14.57
CA ILE A 134 -5.81 -1.82 14.38
C ILE A 134 -6.57 -2.52 13.26
N SER A 135 -5.91 -2.94 12.18
CA SER A 135 -6.61 -3.42 10.99
C SER A 135 -7.37 -4.73 11.22
N GLY A 136 -6.84 -5.67 12.01
CA GLY A 136 -7.49 -6.94 12.34
C GLY A 136 -8.79 -6.76 13.12
N PRO A 137 -8.76 -6.16 14.33
CA PRO A 137 -9.97 -5.90 15.11
C PRO A 137 -11.01 -5.04 14.37
N LEU A 138 -10.55 -4.08 13.56
CA LEU A 138 -11.46 -3.29 12.75
C LEU A 138 -12.16 -4.13 11.67
N ALA A 139 -11.47 -5.12 11.10
CA ALA A 139 -12.06 -6.06 10.17
C ALA A 139 -13.11 -6.94 10.88
N ASP A 140 -12.72 -7.58 11.97
CA ASP A 140 -13.54 -8.59 12.65
C ASP A 140 -14.74 -8.01 13.40
N TYR A 141 -14.61 -6.83 14.02
CA TYR A 141 -15.65 -6.27 14.88
C TYR A 141 -16.45 -5.15 14.24
N VAL A 142 -15.96 -4.51 13.17
CA VAL A 142 -16.64 -3.36 12.55
C VAL A 142 -17.07 -3.68 11.12
N PHE A 143 -16.13 -4.00 10.24
CA PHE A 143 -16.44 -4.14 8.82
C PHE A 143 -17.16 -5.44 8.49
N GLU A 144 -16.74 -6.57 9.05
CA GLU A 144 -17.36 -7.87 8.77
C GLU A 144 -18.81 -7.93 9.28
N PRO A 145 -19.13 -7.55 10.53
CA PRO A 145 -20.52 -7.55 11.00
C PRO A 145 -21.39 -6.52 10.26
N ALA A 146 -20.82 -5.37 9.86
CA ALA A 146 -21.56 -4.35 9.13
C ALA A 146 -21.92 -4.75 7.69
N MET A 147 -21.19 -5.70 7.10
CA MET A 147 -21.43 -6.24 5.76
C MET A 147 -22.25 -7.53 5.74
N GLN A 148 -22.50 -8.16 6.89
CA GLN A 148 -23.40 -9.31 7.00
C GLN A 148 -24.85 -8.93 6.64
N THR A 149 -25.67 -9.95 6.36
CA THR A 149 -27.08 -9.78 6.05
C THR A 149 -27.81 -9.00 7.16
N GLY A 150 -28.38 -7.84 6.83
CA GLY A 150 -29.04 -6.94 7.78
C GLY A 150 -28.13 -5.88 8.40
N GLY A 151 -26.84 -5.87 8.08
CA GLY A 151 -25.88 -4.84 8.49
C GLY A 151 -26.09 -3.51 7.77
N PHE A 152 -25.66 -2.41 8.39
CA PHE A 152 -25.89 -1.07 7.85
C PHE A 152 -25.10 -0.80 6.55
N LEU A 153 -23.88 -1.36 6.41
CA LEU A 153 -23.07 -1.21 5.20
C LEU A 153 -23.53 -2.13 4.08
N ALA A 154 -24.14 -3.27 4.44
CA ALA A 154 -24.69 -4.21 3.47
C ALA A 154 -25.72 -3.55 2.54
N GLY A 155 -26.54 -2.62 3.04
CA GLY A 155 -27.52 -1.90 2.19
C GLY A 155 -26.90 -1.08 1.06
N ILE A 156 -25.67 -0.60 1.23
CA ILE A 156 -24.98 0.28 0.27
C ILE A 156 -23.98 -0.50 -0.58
N PHE A 157 -23.23 -1.41 0.04
CA PHE A 157 -22.05 -2.04 -0.57
C PHE A 157 -22.26 -3.50 -0.96
N SER A 158 -23.38 -4.14 -0.60
CA SER A 158 -23.65 -5.55 -0.94
C SER A 158 -23.66 -5.82 -2.44
N GLY A 159 -24.05 -4.85 -3.28
CA GLY A 159 -24.04 -5.01 -4.74
C GLY A 159 -22.63 -5.19 -5.33
N ILE A 160 -21.60 -4.71 -4.65
CA ILE A 160 -20.20 -4.76 -5.10
C ILE A 160 -19.45 -5.89 -4.40
N PHE A 161 -19.56 -5.98 -3.07
CA PHE A 161 -18.77 -6.89 -2.24
C PHE A 161 -19.53 -8.15 -1.81
N GLY A 162 -20.85 -8.20 -1.98
CA GLY A 162 -21.71 -9.22 -1.41
C GLY A 162 -21.89 -9.06 0.11
N THR A 163 -22.51 -10.06 0.74
CA THR A 163 -22.71 -10.13 2.21
C THR A 163 -22.13 -11.42 2.83
N GLY A 164 -21.33 -12.15 2.06
CA GLY A 164 -20.69 -13.39 2.50
C GLY A 164 -19.40 -13.15 3.29
N ASN A 165 -18.79 -14.23 3.76
CA ASN A 165 -17.52 -14.17 4.50
C ASN A 165 -16.43 -13.43 3.71
N GLY A 166 -15.74 -12.51 4.39
CA GLY A 166 -14.69 -11.67 3.84
C GLY A 166 -15.19 -10.43 3.11
N ALA A 167 -16.51 -10.18 3.03
CA ALA A 167 -17.06 -8.99 2.38
C ALA A 167 -16.70 -7.70 3.14
N GLY A 168 -16.69 -7.75 4.48
CA GLY A 168 -16.23 -6.64 5.31
C GLY A 168 -14.74 -6.39 5.16
N MET A 169 -13.94 -7.45 5.23
CA MET A 169 -12.49 -7.35 5.02
C MET A 169 -12.15 -6.75 3.64
N ALA A 170 -12.87 -7.17 2.59
CA ALA A 170 -12.73 -6.65 1.23
C ALA A 170 -13.11 -5.17 1.12
N LEU A 171 -14.18 -4.75 1.80
CA LEU A 171 -14.58 -3.34 1.88
C LEU A 171 -13.51 -2.51 2.60
N GLN A 172 -13.02 -2.96 3.76
CA GLN A 172 -11.95 -2.29 4.50
C GLN A 172 -10.69 -2.16 3.65
N PHE A 173 -10.27 -3.25 3.00
CA PHE A 173 -9.11 -3.29 2.11
C PHE A 173 -9.23 -2.25 1.00
N THR A 174 -10.40 -2.17 0.37
CA THR A 174 -10.67 -1.23 -0.72
C THR A 174 -10.70 0.21 -0.22
N LEU A 175 -11.38 0.49 0.90
CA LEU A 175 -11.45 1.81 1.51
C LEU A 175 -10.07 2.33 1.91
N PHE A 176 -9.26 1.48 2.55
CA PHE A 176 -7.91 1.88 2.97
C PHE A 176 -7.00 2.11 1.78
N SER A 177 -7.14 1.33 0.71
CA SER A 177 -6.44 1.56 -0.56
C SER A 177 -6.87 2.89 -1.19
N CYS A 178 -8.16 3.22 -1.19
CA CYS A 178 -8.67 4.53 -1.63
C CYS A 178 -8.13 5.68 -0.78
N CYS A 179 -8.10 5.55 0.55
CA CYS A 179 -7.47 6.52 1.43
C CYS A 179 -5.98 6.68 1.12
N GLY A 180 -5.27 5.57 0.82
CA GLY A 180 -3.90 5.59 0.33
C GLY A 180 -3.75 6.48 -0.90
N ILE A 181 -4.55 6.25 -1.95
CA ILE A 181 -4.57 7.06 -3.18
C ILE A 181 -4.81 8.54 -2.85
N LEU A 182 -5.80 8.84 -2.01
CA LEU A 182 -6.13 10.22 -1.64
C LEU A 182 -4.99 10.90 -0.88
N ILE A 183 -4.27 10.19 -0.01
CA ILE A 183 -3.11 10.74 0.70
C ILE A 183 -1.94 10.96 -0.27
N SER A 184 -1.66 10.00 -1.15
CA SER A 184 -0.58 10.12 -2.15
C SER A 184 -0.83 11.29 -3.10
N LEU A 185 -2.06 11.44 -3.58
CA LEU A 185 -2.46 12.56 -4.45
C LEU A 185 -2.57 13.88 -3.66
N GLY A 186 -3.08 13.85 -2.44
CA GLY A 186 -3.14 15.00 -1.53
C GLY A 186 -1.75 15.56 -1.21
N GLY A 187 -0.71 14.73 -1.27
CA GLY A 187 0.69 15.16 -1.19
C GLY A 187 1.06 16.26 -2.20
N TYR A 188 0.41 16.31 -3.37
CA TYR A 188 0.60 17.36 -4.37
C TYR A 188 0.04 18.72 -3.97
N ALA A 189 -0.94 18.76 -3.05
CA ALA A 189 -1.50 20.00 -2.55
C ALA A 189 -0.52 20.74 -1.62
N PHE A 190 0.42 20.02 -1.00
CA PHE A 190 1.42 20.60 -0.11
C PHE A 190 2.66 21.00 -0.90
N LYS A 191 2.86 22.31 -1.07
CA LYS A 191 4.01 22.88 -1.80
C LYS A 191 5.34 22.39 -1.23
N GLN A 192 5.43 22.25 0.10
CA GLN A 192 6.61 21.76 0.81
C GLN A 192 6.97 20.33 0.41
N LEU A 193 5.97 19.49 0.10
CA LEU A 193 6.20 18.12 -0.33
C LEU A 193 6.47 18.09 -1.84
N ARG A 194 5.62 18.73 -2.65
CA ARG A 194 5.74 18.74 -4.12
C ARG A 194 7.06 19.34 -4.61
N ASP A 195 7.51 20.42 -3.98
CA ASP A 195 8.69 21.18 -4.39
C ASP A 195 9.88 20.88 -3.46
N VAL A 196 9.84 19.79 -2.67
CA VAL A 196 10.90 19.44 -1.69
C VAL A 196 12.29 19.35 -2.32
N GLU A 197 12.36 18.85 -3.56
CA GLU A 197 13.62 18.73 -4.30
C GLU A 197 14.16 20.08 -4.79
N ILE A 198 13.31 21.11 -4.89
CA ILE A 198 13.66 22.47 -5.33
C ILE A 198 13.95 23.38 -4.12
N LEU A 199 13.19 23.20 -3.03
CA LEU A 199 13.24 24.08 -1.85
C LEU A 199 14.48 23.84 -0.97
N LEU A 200 15.01 22.62 -0.98
CA LEU A 200 16.19 22.25 -0.21
C LEU A 200 17.38 22.04 -1.15
N PRO A 201 18.58 22.58 -0.84
CA PRO A 201 19.78 22.26 -1.60
C PRO A 201 20.12 20.77 -1.48
N ASP A 202 20.75 20.21 -2.52
CA ASP A 202 21.35 18.88 -2.41
C ASP A 202 22.72 18.99 -1.72
N HIS A 203 23.03 18.02 -0.87
CA HIS A 203 24.32 17.84 -0.24
C HIS A 203 25.06 16.70 -0.96
N GLU A 204 26.34 16.93 -1.27
CA GLU A 204 27.27 15.92 -1.80
C GLU A 204 27.99 15.17 -0.68
#